data_AF-A0A661N8N6-F1
#
_entry.id   AF-A0A661N8N6-F1
#
_cell.length_a   1.000
_cell.length_b   1.000
_cell.length_c   1.000
_cell.angle_alpha   90.00
_cell.angle_beta   90.00
_cell.angle_gamma   90.00
#
_symmetry.space_group_name_H-M   'P 1'
#
loop_
_entity.id
_entity.type
_entity.pdbx_description
1 polymer ?
#
loop_
_entity_poly.entity_id
_entity_poly.type
_entity_poly.pdbx_seq_one_letter_code
_entity_poly.pdbx_strand_id
1 'polypeptide(L)'
;MAWTSRFKSVRTRQIFWFLTVALAPLFIVVGVLYVQRTTEMRDRELEKLQTIRDVKVREINRWLDERLADLQVAAGDEAIRSLESTFSRPKEQWTEDDQERVAVARRLLQRYVDHYNDYHEIFIIDGQSGAVMSSTQPSNEGLQRQTDPYFTEVMRTKQPFIKDIYYSKAKGKPSMTFSAPVFCVEHQGEHITGVIVARIDLEHALYPMLQEVTGFGRTGEALIVNQDVVALNELRWHDHAPLKLKIAAQPAVMGAHGETGIAETPDYRGEPVLAAYSYIPRTGWGFVAKRDLAEVYAPIRSMVRDMAILLAASAFIVLLVARFLARLVSRPIVAIAGTAERIGEGALTARCEVVGVDEVARLATSFNAMADTVAAQLQVQGAGTEIAQTTVAATSVEDFAETLVAKLMELTGSNIGAFYQRSQNDLVFEALTS
;
A
#
# COMPACT_ATOMS: atom_id res chain seq x y z
N MET A 1 18.08 23.13 29.09
CA MET A 1 18.66 24.24 28.29
C MET A 1 20.11 23.96 27.83
N ALA A 2 20.51 22.70 27.57
CA ALA A 2 21.90 22.34 27.25
C ALA A 2 22.15 21.91 25.78
N TRP A 3 21.15 22.06 24.89
CA TRP A 3 21.24 21.57 23.50
C TRP A 3 21.80 22.60 22.49
N THR A 4 21.98 23.86 22.91
CA THR A 4 22.44 24.96 22.06
C THR A 4 23.96 24.98 21.84
N SER A 5 24.75 24.19 22.58
CA SER A 5 26.23 24.23 22.56
C SER A 5 26.90 23.37 21.49
N ARG A 6 26.15 22.65 20.63
CA ARG A 6 26.73 21.77 19.59
C ARG A 6 27.07 22.46 18.26
N PHE A 7 26.60 23.68 18.02
CA PHE A 7 26.83 24.37 16.75
C PHE A 7 28.06 25.28 16.81
N LYS A 8 29.11 24.95 16.05
CA LYS A 8 30.35 25.75 15.95
C LYS A 8 30.18 27.12 15.28
N SER A 9 29.07 27.38 14.57
CA SER A 9 28.80 28.67 13.92
C SER A 9 27.32 29.03 13.92
N VAL A 10 27.02 30.34 13.98
CA VAL A 10 25.65 30.89 13.86
C VAL A 10 25.01 30.46 12.54
N ARG A 11 25.80 30.37 11.47
CA ARG A 11 25.36 29.94 10.14
C ARG A 11 24.82 28.51 10.12
N THR A 12 25.54 27.58 10.72
CA THR A 12 25.13 26.16 10.78
C THR A 12 23.85 26.00 11.59
N ARG A 13 23.72 26.76 12.68
CA ARG A 13 22.51 26.78 13.53
C ARG A 13 21.29 27.30 12.76
N GLN A 14 21.42 28.39 12.02
CA GLN A 14 20.33 28.94 11.20
C GLN A 14 19.88 27.97 10.11
N ILE A 15 20.83 27.37 9.37
CA ILE A 15 20.52 26.40 8.31
C ILE A 15 19.77 25.19 8.88
N PHE A 16 20.20 24.66 10.03
CA PHE A 16 19.54 23.55 10.69
C PHE A 16 18.08 23.86 11.05
N TRP A 17 17.81 25.03 11.64
CA TRP A 17 16.46 25.42 12.00
C TRP A 17 15.58 25.69 10.78
N PHE A 18 16.11 26.31 9.73
CA PHE A 18 15.36 26.49 8.48
C PHE A 18 14.98 25.14 7.84
N LEU A 19 15.92 24.19 7.77
CA LEU A 19 15.64 22.84 7.26
C LEU A 19 14.59 22.13 8.12
N THR A 20 14.73 22.20 9.44
CA THR A 20 13.82 21.51 10.36
C THR A 20 12.40 22.07 10.25
N VAL A 21 12.25 23.40 10.31
CA VAL A 21 10.93 24.05 10.24
C VAL A 21 10.28 23.87 8.87
N ALA A 22 11.06 23.89 7.79
CA ALA A 22 10.53 23.72 6.44
C ALA A 22 10.16 22.26 6.10
N LEU A 23 10.96 21.29 6.56
CA LEU A 23 10.76 19.88 6.18
C LEU A 23 9.87 19.12 7.16
N ALA A 24 9.82 19.47 8.44
CA ALA A 24 9.02 18.72 9.42
C ALA A 24 7.53 18.64 9.05
N PRO A 25 6.84 19.72 8.64
CA PRO A 25 5.45 19.63 8.18
C PRO A 25 5.30 18.73 6.95
N LEU A 26 6.25 18.78 6.03
CA LEU A 26 6.23 17.94 4.83
C LEU A 26 6.33 16.45 5.17
N PHE A 27 7.24 16.08 6.08
CA PHE A 27 7.33 14.71 6.57
C PHE A 27 6.05 14.23 7.27
N ILE A 28 5.43 15.09 8.08
CA ILE A 28 4.15 14.78 8.72
C ILE A 28 3.07 14.54 7.67
N VAL A 29 2.93 15.44 6.68
CA VAL A 29 1.95 15.30 5.60
C VAL A 29 2.17 14.03 4.79
N VAL A 30 3.42 13.72 4.42
CA VAL A 30 3.77 12.49 3.71
C VAL A 30 3.41 11.25 4.56
N GLY A 31 3.73 11.27 5.85
CA GLY A 31 3.40 10.16 6.76
C GLY A 31 1.90 9.94 6.91
N VAL A 32 1.13 11.02 7.09
CA VAL A 32 -0.34 10.96 7.17
C VAL A 32 -0.94 10.44 5.87
N LEU A 33 -0.51 10.98 4.71
CA LEU A 33 -0.99 10.53 3.41
C LEU A 33 -0.62 9.07 3.13
N TYR A 34 0.56 8.61 3.56
CA TYR A 34 0.97 7.22 3.45
C TYR A 34 0.05 6.30 4.25
N VAL A 35 -0.21 6.62 5.52
CA VAL A 35 -1.10 5.83 6.38
C VAL A 35 -2.52 5.81 5.81
N GLN A 36 -3.10 6.97 5.46
CA GLN A 36 -4.44 7.06 4.88
C GLN A 36 -4.57 6.26 3.57
N ARG A 37 -3.60 6.39 2.65
CA ARG A 37 -3.63 5.70 1.36
C ARG A 37 -3.47 4.20 1.50
N THR A 38 -2.61 3.73 2.41
CA THR A 38 -2.37 2.29 2.60
C THR A 38 -3.58 1.59 3.19
N THR A 39 -4.25 2.19 4.18
CA THR A 39 -5.47 1.62 4.77
C THR A 39 -6.62 1.63 3.77
N GLU A 40 -6.89 2.76 3.09
CA GLU A 40 -7.97 2.84 2.10
C GLU A 40 -7.77 1.86 0.93
N MET A 41 -6.55 1.70 0.44
CA MET A 41 -6.27 0.78 -0.67
C MET A 41 -6.47 -0.67 -0.24
N ARG A 42 -6.01 -1.03 0.95
CA ARG A 42 -6.21 -2.38 1.50
C ARG A 42 -7.70 -2.69 1.63
N ASP A 43 -8.46 -1.80 2.24
CA ASP A 43 -9.89 -2.01 2.50
C ASP A 43 -10.69 -2.09 1.19
N ARG A 44 -10.40 -1.20 0.22
CA ARG A 44 -11.04 -1.25 -1.11
C ARG A 44 -10.71 -2.52 -1.88
N GLU A 45 -9.47 -3.01 -1.83
CA GLU A 45 -9.11 -4.25 -2.52
C GLU A 45 -9.72 -5.48 -1.82
N LEU A 46 -9.84 -5.46 -0.49
CA LEU A 46 -10.55 -6.49 0.27
C LEU A 46 -12.05 -6.53 -0.08
N GLU A 47 -12.73 -5.38 -0.12
CA GLU A 47 -14.14 -5.29 -0.54
C GLU A 47 -14.36 -5.82 -1.96
N LYS A 48 -13.45 -5.51 -2.88
CA LYS A 48 -13.48 -6.07 -4.24
C LYS A 48 -13.32 -7.58 -4.26
N LEU A 49 -12.33 -8.12 -3.53
CA LEU A 49 -12.12 -9.56 -3.46
C LEU A 49 -13.30 -10.29 -2.81
N GLN A 50 -13.90 -9.71 -1.77
CA GLN A 50 -15.14 -10.22 -1.16
C GLN A 50 -16.29 -10.23 -2.17
N THR A 51 -16.46 -9.15 -2.94
CA THR A 51 -17.49 -9.08 -3.98
C THR A 51 -17.29 -10.15 -5.04
N ILE A 52 -16.04 -10.31 -5.52
CA ILE A 52 -15.68 -11.35 -6.49
C ILE A 52 -15.97 -12.74 -5.92
N ARG A 53 -15.55 -13.01 -4.68
CA ARG A 53 -15.83 -14.25 -3.97
C ARG A 53 -17.34 -14.52 -3.91
N ASP A 54 -18.13 -13.55 -3.47
CA ASP A 54 -19.57 -13.73 -3.28
C ASP A 54 -20.31 -13.95 -4.60
N VAL A 55 -19.91 -13.23 -5.67
CA VAL A 55 -20.46 -13.43 -7.01
C VAL A 55 -20.10 -14.82 -7.54
N LYS A 56 -18.83 -15.22 -7.46
CA LYS A 56 -18.37 -16.53 -7.99
C LYS A 56 -18.93 -17.70 -7.18
N VAL A 57 -18.96 -17.61 -5.85
CA VAL A 57 -19.58 -18.63 -5.00
C VAL A 57 -21.07 -18.76 -5.29
N ARG A 58 -21.78 -17.64 -5.52
CA ARG A 58 -23.19 -17.68 -5.91
C ARG A 58 -23.39 -18.29 -7.30
N GLU A 59 -22.52 -17.95 -8.25
CA GLU A 59 -22.53 -18.52 -9.60
C GLU A 59 -22.32 -20.04 -9.56
N ILE A 60 -21.33 -20.51 -8.80
CA ILE A 60 -21.06 -21.94 -8.61
C ILE A 60 -22.24 -22.64 -7.93
N ASN A 61 -22.77 -22.10 -6.83
CA ASN A 61 -23.91 -22.71 -6.15
C ASN A 61 -25.13 -22.80 -7.07
N ARG A 62 -25.44 -21.73 -7.81
CA ARG A 62 -26.52 -21.71 -8.80
C ARG A 62 -26.29 -22.76 -9.89
N TRP A 63 -25.08 -22.86 -10.42
CA TRP A 63 -24.76 -23.89 -11.42
C TRP A 63 -24.95 -25.31 -10.84
N LEU A 64 -24.49 -25.57 -9.61
CA LEU A 64 -24.72 -26.84 -8.92
C LEU A 64 -26.21 -27.14 -8.73
N ASP A 65 -27.00 -26.12 -8.35
CA ASP A 65 -28.46 -26.20 -8.19
C ASP A 65 -29.16 -26.54 -9.51
N GLU A 66 -28.81 -25.82 -10.58
CA GLU A 66 -29.39 -26.00 -11.91
C GLU A 66 -29.09 -27.39 -12.47
N ARG A 67 -27.84 -27.87 -12.38
CA ARG A 67 -27.49 -29.24 -12.82
C ARG A 67 -28.25 -30.31 -12.03
N LEU A 68 -28.46 -30.11 -10.73
CA LEU A 68 -29.25 -31.04 -9.93
C LEU A 68 -30.73 -31.03 -10.34
N ALA A 69 -31.29 -29.84 -10.53
CA ALA A 69 -32.68 -29.66 -10.94
C ALA A 69 -32.94 -30.24 -12.33
N ASP A 70 -32.02 -30.05 -13.29
CA ASP A 70 -32.10 -30.63 -14.63
C ASP A 70 -32.23 -32.16 -14.57
N LEU A 71 -31.42 -32.82 -13.73
CA LEU A 71 -31.48 -34.28 -13.55
C LEU A 71 -32.77 -34.72 -12.87
N GLN A 72 -33.26 -33.97 -11.88
CA GLN A 72 -34.53 -34.29 -11.21
C GLN A 72 -35.72 -34.16 -12.15
N VAL A 73 -35.72 -33.14 -13.02
CA VAL A 73 -36.74 -32.98 -14.06
C VAL A 73 -36.67 -34.15 -15.04
N ALA A 74 -35.48 -34.50 -15.53
CA ALA A 74 -35.30 -35.65 -16.42
C ALA A 74 -35.73 -36.97 -15.75
N ALA A 75 -35.41 -37.20 -14.48
CA ALA A 75 -35.86 -38.37 -13.72
C ALA A 75 -37.39 -38.46 -13.57
N GLY A 76 -38.08 -37.32 -13.66
CA GLY A 76 -39.53 -37.22 -13.62
C GLY A 76 -40.22 -37.44 -14.97
N ASP A 77 -39.47 -37.44 -16.07
CA ASP A 77 -40.02 -37.55 -17.43
C ASP A 77 -40.62 -38.95 -17.68
N GLU A 78 -41.73 -38.99 -18.40
CA GLU A 78 -42.45 -40.23 -18.72
C GLU A 78 -41.58 -41.22 -19.50
N ALA A 79 -40.71 -40.74 -20.40
CA ALA A 79 -39.81 -41.60 -21.16
C ALA A 79 -38.84 -42.36 -20.23
N ILE A 80 -38.32 -41.69 -19.19
CA ILE A 80 -37.41 -42.32 -18.22
C ILE A 80 -38.16 -43.25 -17.28
N ARG A 81 -39.32 -42.82 -16.78
CA ARG A 81 -40.13 -43.64 -15.88
C ARG A 81 -40.68 -44.89 -16.57
N SER A 82 -40.97 -44.85 -17.87
CA SER A 82 -41.43 -46.01 -18.64
C SER A 82 -40.43 -47.17 -18.67
N LEU A 83 -39.16 -46.90 -18.40
CA LEU A 83 -38.11 -47.92 -18.29
C LEU A 83 -38.26 -48.80 -17.05
N GLU A 84 -39.12 -48.45 -16.09
CA GLU A 84 -39.42 -49.26 -14.92
C GLU A 84 -39.75 -50.71 -15.30
N SER A 85 -40.56 -50.90 -16.35
CA SER A 85 -40.93 -52.22 -16.87
C SER A 85 -39.72 -53.03 -17.40
N THR A 86 -38.65 -52.36 -17.80
CA THR A 86 -37.42 -52.98 -18.35
C THR A 86 -36.37 -53.28 -17.28
N PHE A 87 -36.45 -52.61 -16.13
CA PHE A 87 -35.51 -52.83 -15.03
C PHE A 87 -35.62 -54.27 -14.50
N SER A 88 -34.52 -54.79 -13.96
CA SER A 88 -34.43 -56.16 -13.45
C SER A 88 -34.51 -57.29 -14.50
N ARG A 89 -34.72 -56.98 -15.79
CA ARG A 89 -34.68 -57.96 -16.90
C ARG A 89 -33.38 -57.81 -17.71
N PRO A 90 -32.62 -58.90 -17.94
CA PRO A 90 -31.44 -58.86 -18.79
C PRO A 90 -31.82 -58.50 -20.24
N LYS A 91 -30.88 -57.89 -20.98
CA LYS A 91 -31.12 -57.32 -22.31
C LYS A 91 -31.62 -58.34 -23.34
N GLU A 92 -31.25 -59.60 -23.16
CA GLU A 92 -31.68 -60.73 -23.99
C GLU A 92 -33.18 -61.03 -23.88
N GLN A 93 -33.84 -60.56 -22.82
CA GLN A 93 -35.28 -60.75 -22.57
C GLN A 93 -36.12 -59.54 -22.95
N TRP A 94 -35.53 -58.51 -23.57
CA TRP A 94 -36.24 -57.30 -23.98
C TRP A 94 -37.05 -57.54 -25.25
N THR A 95 -38.31 -57.10 -25.23
CA THR A 95 -39.18 -57.08 -26.42
C THR A 95 -38.80 -55.94 -27.36
N GLU A 96 -39.40 -55.89 -28.55
CA GLU A 96 -39.25 -54.73 -29.46
C GLU A 96 -39.72 -53.43 -28.78
N ASP A 97 -40.83 -53.47 -28.03
CA ASP A 97 -41.34 -52.34 -27.26
C ASP A 97 -40.34 -51.86 -26.19
N ASP A 98 -39.66 -52.79 -25.49
CA ASP A 98 -38.65 -52.45 -24.49
C ASP A 98 -37.46 -51.72 -25.15
N GLN A 99 -37.02 -52.19 -26.32
CA GLN A 99 -35.97 -51.54 -27.10
C GLN A 99 -36.38 -50.15 -27.57
N GLU A 100 -37.65 -49.98 -27.98
CA GLU A 100 -38.20 -48.68 -28.36
C GLU A 100 -38.22 -47.71 -27.17
N ARG A 101 -38.69 -48.14 -25.99
CA ARG A 101 -38.68 -47.30 -24.77
C ARG A 101 -37.26 -46.84 -24.42
N VAL A 102 -36.29 -47.74 -24.43
CA VAL A 102 -34.87 -47.41 -24.19
C VAL A 102 -34.35 -46.40 -25.22
N ALA A 103 -34.74 -46.54 -26.50
CA ALA A 103 -34.37 -45.60 -27.55
C ALA A 103 -35.04 -44.22 -27.41
N VAL A 104 -36.29 -44.16 -26.95
CA VAL A 104 -36.99 -42.90 -26.63
C VAL A 104 -36.31 -42.20 -25.46
N ALA A 105 -36.03 -42.91 -24.37
CA ALA A 105 -35.30 -42.37 -23.23
C ALA A 105 -33.90 -41.87 -23.65
N ARG A 106 -33.18 -42.64 -24.47
CA ARG A 106 -31.86 -42.23 -25.00
C ARG A 106 -31.96 -40.94 -25.81
N ARG A 107 -32.95 -40.80 -26.69
CA ARG A 107 -33.16 -39.56 -27.48
C ARG A 107 -33.47 -38.37 -26.58
N LEU A 108 -34.26 -38.55 -25.53
CA LEU A 108 -34.50 -37.49 -24.53
C LEU A 108 -33.17 -37.05 -23.89
N LEU A 109 -32.38 -38.00 -23.38
CA LEU A 109 -31.08 -37.71 -22.77
C LEU A 109 -30.10 -37.07 -23.74
N GLN A 110 -30.09 -37.51 -25.00
CA GLN A 110 -29.22 -36.96 -26.03
C GLN A 110 -29.53 -35.48 -26.29
N ARG A 111 -30.79 -35.05 -26.21
CA ARG A 111 -31.14 -33.63 -26.34
C ARG A 111 -30.45 -32.75 -25.30
N TYR A 112 -30.30 -33.24 -24.06
CA TYR A 112 -29.58 -32.51 -23.02
C TYR A 112 -28.09 -32.39 -23.36
N VAL A 113 -27.46 -33.48 -23.81
CA VAL A 113 -26.05 -33.47 -24.21
C VAL A 113 -25.80 -32.57 -25.42
N ASP A 114 -26.73 -32.56 -26.39
CA ASP A 114 -26.58 -31.77 -27.62
C ASP A 114 -26.85 -30.27 -27.41
N HIS A 115 -27.74 -29.90 -26.47
CA HIS A 115 -28.09 -28.48 -26.21
C HIS A 115 -27.24 -27.84 -25.12
N TYR A 116 -26.72 -28.62 -24.16
CA TYR A 116 -25.92 -28.12 -23.07
C TYR A 116 -24.51 -28.73 -23.15
N ASN A 117 -23.52 -27.88 -23.48
CA ASN A 117 -22.11 -28.27 -23.58
C ASN A 117 -21.49 -28.75 -22.25
N ASP A 118 -22.20 -28.60 -21.14
CA ASP A 118 -21.78 -29.05 -19.81
C ASP A 118 -21.78 -30.58 -19.67
N TYR A 119 -22.68 -31.28 -20.37
CA TYR A 119 -22.86 -32.73 -20.21
C TYR A 119 -22.03 -33.50 -21.23
N HIS A 120 -21.22 -34.43 -20.74
CA HIS A 120 -20.52 -35.37 -21.61
C HIS A 120 -21.31 -36.66 -21.85
N GLU A 121 -21.98 -37.14 -20.80
CA GLU A 121 -22.76 -38.37 -20.86
C GLU A 121 -23.87 -38.29 -19.82
N ILE A 122 -25.08 -38.70 -20.21
CA ILE A 122 -26.18 -38.94 -19.29
C ILE A 122 -26.66 -40.38 -19.51
N PHE A 123 -26.87 -41.10 -18.41
CA PHE A 123 -27.25 -42.50 -18.46
C PHE A 123 -28.12 -42.88 -17.26
N ILE A 124 -28.81 -44.01 -17.39
CA ILE A 124 -29.73 -44.55 -16.38
C ILE A 124 -29.20 -45.90 -15.94
N ILE A 125 -29.09 -46.08 -14.63
CA ILE A 125 -28.68 -47.32 -13.98
C ILE A 125 -29.93 -48.00 -13.42
N ASP A 126 -30.06 -49.30 -13.61
CA ASP A 126 -31.07 -50.13 -12.96
C ASP A 126 -30.82 -50.18 -11.44
N GLY A 127 -31.85 -49.86 -10.65
CA GLY A 127 -31.78 -49.83 -9.20
C GLY A 127 -31.51 -51.19 -8.55
N GLN A 128 -31.87 -52.30 -9.23
CA GLN A 128 -31.66 -53.64 -8.68
C GLN A 128 -30.34 -54.26 -9.16
N SER A 129 -30.10 -54.30 -10.48
CA SER A 129 -28.90 -54.94 -11.03
C SER A 129 -27.65 -54.06 -10.99
N GLY A 130 -27.80 -52.73 -10.91
CA GLY A 130 -26.70 -51.78 -11.01
C GLY A 130 -26.10 -51.65 -12.42
N ALA A 131 -26.75 -52.24 -13.44
CA ALA A 131 -26.31 -52.16 -14.84
C ALA A 131 -26.78 -50.85 -15.49
N VAL A 132 -25.98 -50.31 -16.41
CA VAL A 132 -26.39 -49.18 -17.25
C VAL A 132 -27.39 -49.65 -18.31
N MET A 133 -28.62 -49.12 -18.27
CA MET A 133 -29.74 -49.55 -19.12
C MET A 133 -29.87 -48.72 -20.39
N SER A 134 -29.73 -47.40 -20.27
CA SER A 134 -29.79 -46.45 -21.38
C SER A 134 -28.71 -45.40 -21.18
N SER A 135 -27.91 -45.13 -22.21
CA SER A 135 -26.87 -44.10 -22.17
C SER A 135 -26.82 -43.32 -23.49
N THR A 136 -26.51 -42.03 -23.40
CA THR A 136 -26.09 -41.22 -24.56
C THR A 136 -24.78 -41.69 -25.19
N GLN A 137 -24.06 -42.60 -24.53
CA GLN A 137 -22.93 -43.35 -25.07
C GLN A 137 -23.27 -44.84 -25.05
N PRO A 138 -23.85 -45.39 -26.15
CA PRO A 138 -24.33 -46.77 -26.18
C PRO A 138 -23.28 -47.83 -25.82
N SER A 139 -21.98 -47.53 -26.02
CA SER A 139 -20.88 -48.42 -25.61
C SER A 139 -20.77 -48.65 -24.11
N ASN A 140 -21.41 -47.82 -23.29
CA ASN A 140 -21.41 -47.94 -21.83
C ASN A 140 -22.61 -48.74 -21.29
N GLU A 141 -23.58 -49.10 -22.14
CA GLU A 141 -24.73 -49.91 -21.74
C GLU A 141 -24.31 -51.32 -21.35
N GLY A 142 -24.91 -51.85 -20.29
CA GLY A 142 -24.57 -53.14 -19.66
C GLY A 142 -23.39 -53.09 -18.69
N LEU A 143 -22.65 -51.98 -18.61
CA LEU A 143 -21.58 -51.83 -17.61
C LEU A 143 -22.15 -51.79 -16.19
N GLN A 144 -21.47 -52.46 -15.27
CA GLN A 144 -21.88 -52.53 -13.86
C GLN A 144 -21.36 -51.34 -13.05
N ARG A 145 -22.25 -50.70 -12.29
CA ARG A 145 -22.02 -49.45 -11.54
C ARG A 145 -22.49 -49.51 -10.09
N GLN A 146 -22.89 -50.69 -9.61
CA GLN A 146 -23.43 -50.89 -8.25
C GLN A 146 -22.50 -50.46 -7.10
N THR A 147 -21.20 -50.35 -7.33
CA THR A 147 -20.21 -49.94 -6.31
C THR A 147 -19.82 -48.46 -6.41
N ASP A 148 -20.30 -47.73 -7.42
CA ASP A 148 -19.94 -46.32 -7.60
C ASP A 148 -20.70 -45.43 -6.60
N PRO A 149 -20.06 -44.43 -5.96
CA PRO A 149 -20.71 -43.58 -4.97
C PRO A 149 -21.95 -42.84 -5.49
N TYR A 150 -21.96 -42.44 -6.77
CA TYR A 150 -23.12 -41.79 -7.39
C TYR A 150 -24.34 -42.71 -7.55
N PHE A 151 -24.17 -44.01 -7.37
CA PHE A 151 -25.27 -44.96 -7.31
C PHE A 151 -25.60 -45.28 -5.85
N THR A 152 -24.61 -45.69 -5.06
CA THR A 152 -24.82 -46.18 -3.69
C THR A 152 -25.40 -45.11 -2.77
N GLU A 153 -24.94 -43.86 -2.89
CA GLU A 153 -25.42 -42.77 -2.01
C GLU A 153 -26.86 -42.37 -2.34
N VAL A 154 -27.24 -42.39 -3.63
CA VAL A 154 -28.63 -42.14 -4.04
C VAL A 154 -29.54 -43.25 -3.52
N MET A 155 -29.17 -44.52 -3.70
CA MET A 155 -29.95 -45.66 -3.21
C MET A 155 -30.09 -45.64 -1.68
N ARG A 156 -29.04 -45.22 -0.96
CA ARG A 156 -29.02 -45.15 0.50
C ARG A 156 -29.85 -43.99 1.07
N THR A 157 -29.70 -42.79 0.48
CA THR A 157 -30.31 -41.56 1.03
C THR A 157 -31.67 -41.24 0.44
N LYS A 158 -32.02 -41.82 -0.70
CA LYS A 158 -33.15 -41.44 -1.55
C LYS A 158 -33.14 -39.96 -1.97
N GLN A 159 -31.98 -39.32 -1.93
CA GLN A 159 -31.78 -37.93 -2.32
C GLN A 159 -30.81 -37.85 -3.51
N PRO A 160 -30.88 -36.76 -4.30
CA PRO A 160 -29.85 -36.48 -5.28
C PRO A 160 -28.46 -36.39 -4.63
N PHE A 161 -27.45 -36.85 -5.35
CA PHE A 161 -26.08 -36.89 -4.87
C PHE A 161 -25.11 -36.30 -5.89
N ILE A 162 -24.12 -35.59 -5.38
CA ILE A 162 -23.04 -35.00 -6.16
C ILE A 162 -21.75 -35.73 -5.78
N LYS A 163 -21.21 -36.50 -6.72
CA LYS A 163 -19.84 -37.00 -6.59
C LYS A 163 -18.89 -35.87 -6.97
N ASP A 164 -18.05 -35.50 -6.00
CA ASP A 164 -16.99 -34.51 -6.14
C ASP A 164 -16.09 -34.79 -7.35
N ILE A 165 -15.28 -33.82 -7.79
CA ILE A 165 -14.37 -33.94 -8.93
C ILE A 165 -13.40 -35.10 -8.69
N TYR A 166 -13.35 -36.02 -9.65
CA TYR A 166 -12.49 -37.19 -9.63
C TYR A 166 -11.84 -37.40 -10.99
N TYR A 167 -10.72 -38.12 -11.01
CA TYR A 167 -10.08 -38.49 -12.26
C TYR A 167 -10.85 -39.65 -12.92
N SER A 168 -11.48 -39.38 -14.06
CA SER A 168 -12.22 -40.41 -14.81
C SER A 168 -11.24 -41.23 -15.66
N LYS A 169 -11.00 -42.49 -15.27
CA LYS A 169 -10.17 -43.42 -16.06
C LYS A 169 -10.72 -43.64 -17.47
N ALA A 170 -12.03 -43.60 -17.63
CA ALA A 170 -12.68 -43.75 -18.93
C ALA A 170 -12.40 -42.57 -19.88
N LYS A 171 -12.20 -41.37 -19.33
CA LYS A 171 -11.94 -40.15 -20.13
C LYS A 171 -10.49 -39.71 -20.16
N GLY A 172 -9.68 -40.14 -19.20
CA GLY A 172 -8.32 -39.62 -19.00
C GLY A 172 -8.25 -38.18 -18.47
N LYS A 173 -9.35 -37.60 -17.98
CA LYS A 173 -9.42 -36.23 -17.45
C LYS A 173 -10.32 -36.09 -16.20
N PRO A 174 -10.18 -35.03 -15.38
CA PRO A 174 -11.08 -34.74 -14.28
C PRO A 174 -12.54 -34.64 -14.75
N SER A 175 -13.47 -35.14 -13.93
CA SER A 175 -14.90 -35.10 -14.20
C SER A 175 -15.66 -35.04 -12.88
N MET A 176 -16.87 -34.49 -12.93
CA MET A 176 -17.81 -34.43 -11.82
C MET A 176 -19.07 -35.19 -12.20
N THR A 177 -19.79 -35.75 -11.23
CA THR A 177 -20.96 -36.57 -11.53
C THR A 177 -22.13 -36.21 -10.63
N PHE A 178 -23.26 -35.93 -11.26
CA PHE A 178 -24.54 -35.68 -10.62
C PHE A 178 -25.40 -36.92 -10.77
N SER A 179 -26.21 -37.20 -9.75
CA SER A 179 -27.08 -38.37 -9.75
C SER A 179 -28.37 -38.09 -9.01
N ALA A 180 -29.47 -38.61 -9.52
CA ALA A 180 -30.79 -38.44 -8.92
C ALA A 180 -31.59 -39.75 -8.99
N PRO A 181 -32.44 -40.01 -7.97
CA PRO A 181 -33.28 -41.21 -7.97
C PRO A 181 -34.40 -41.09 -9.00
N VAL A 182 -34.65 -42.17 -9.74
CA VAL A 182 -35.88 -42.40 -10.50
C VAL A 182 -36.82 -43.20 -9.61
N PHE A 183 -37.94 -42.59 -9.24
CA PHE A 183 -38.92 -43.22 -8.36
C PHE A 183 -39.98 -43.99 -9.14
N CYS A 184 -40.45 -45.08 -8.56
CA CYS A 184 -41.53 -45.93 -9.05
C CYS A 184 -42.81 -45.15 -9.35
N VAL A 185 -43.45 -45.40 -10.49
CA VAL A 185 -44.76 -44.81 -10.83
C VAL A 185 -45.90 -45.60 -10.20
N GLU A 186 -45.83 -46.93 -10.26
CA GLU A 186 -46.93 -47.83 -9.82
C GLU A 186 -47.21 -47.75 -8.31
N HIS A 187 -46.17 -47.49 -7.51
CA HIS A 187 -46.21 -47.46 -6.04
C HIS A 187 -46.07 -46.04 -5.48
N GLN A 188 -46.58 -45.03 -6.20
CA GLN A 188 -46.58 -43.62 -5.75
C GLN A 188 -45.20 -43.10 -5.30
N GLY A 189 -44.11 -43.60 -5.88
CA GLY A 189 -42.73 -43.20 -5.56
C GLY A 189 -42.15 -43.75 -4.26
N GLU A 190 -42.72 -44.82 -3.70
CA GLU A 190 -42.25 -45.42 -2.43
C GLU A 190 -40.80 -45.95 -2.47
N HIS A 191 -40.39 -46.47 -3.64
CA HIS A 191 -39.06 -47.02 -3.87
C HIS A 191 -38.40 -46.50 -5.16
N ILE A 192 -37.07 -46.66 -5.22
CA ILE A 192 -36.24 -46.25 -6.35
C ILE A 192 -36.18 -47.41 -7.34
N THR A 193 -36.51 -47.14 -8.59
CA THR A 193 -36.49 -48.12 -9.68
C THR A 193 -35.20 -48.00 -10.51
N GLY A 194 -34.61 -46.81 -10.56
CA GLY A 194 -33.32 -46.58 -11.19
C GLY A 194 -32.64 -45.31 -10.70
N VAL A 195 -31.43 -45.05 -11.19
CA VAL A 195 -30.68 -43.82 -10.90
C VAL A 195 -30.29 -43.17 -12.21
N ILE A 196 -30.71 -41.93 -12.43
CA ILE A 196 -30.18 -41.12 -13.53
C ILE A 196 -28.85 -40.52 -13.10
N VAL A 197 -27.86 -40.57 -13.98
CA VAL A 197 -26.50 -40.10 -13.72
C VAL A 197 -26.03 -39.23 -14.89
N ALA A 198 -25.49 -38.06 -14.57
CA ALA A 198 -24.90 -37.15 -15.55
C ALA A 198 -23.44 -36.88 -15.22
N ARG A 199 -22.56 -37.13 -16.19
CA ARG A 199 -21.13 -36.82 -16.12
C ARG A 199 -20.86 -35.49 -16.80
N ILE A 200 -20.31 -34.56 -16.02
CA ILE A 200 -19.99 -33.21 -16.49
C ILE A 200 -18.61 -33.16 -17.15
N ASP A 201 -18.50 -32.35 -18.19
CA ASP A 201 -17.24 -31.87 -18.74
C ASP A 201 -16.85 -30.53 -18.09
N LEU A 202 -15.85 -30.57 -17.21
CA LEU A 202 -15.47 -29.41 -16.40
C LEU A 202 -14.84 -28.27 -17.23
N GLU A 203 -14.24 -28.59 -18.38
CA GLU A 203 -13.61 -27.62 -19.29
C GLU A 203 -14.62 -26.65 -19.91
N HIS A 204 -15.86 -27.09 -20.09
CA HIS A 204 -16.93 -26.27 -20.67
C HIS A 204 -17.89 -25.70 -19.62
N ALA A 205 -17.93 -26.30 -18.43
CA ALA A 205 -18.83 -25.92 -17.35
C ALA A 205 -18.11 -25.09 -16.27
N LEU A 206 -17.53 -25.76 -15.27
CA LEU A 206 -17.03 -25.10 -14.05
C LEU A 206 -15.74 -24.28 -14.26
N TYR A 207 -14.79 -24.79 -15.06
CA TYR A 207 -13.48 -24.15 -15.18
C TYR A 207 -13.53 -22.75 -15.84
N PRO A 208 -14.32 -22.52 -16.91
CA PRO A 208 -14.49 -21.17 -17.45
C PRO A 208 -15.00 -20.16 -16.42
N MET A 209 -15.92 -20.57 -15.53
CA MET A 209 -16.46 -19.70 -14.47
C MET A 209 -15.37 -19.27 -13.49
N LEU A 210 -14.36 -20.11 -13.25
CA LEU A 210 -13.23 -19.82 -12.36
C LEU A 210 -12.12 -19.04 -13.04
N GLN A 211 -11.91 -19.26 -14.33
CA GLN A 211 -10.85 -18.62 -15.11
C GLN A 211 -11.21 -17.21 -15.58
N GLU A 212 -12.48 -16.80 -15.50
CA GLU A 212 -12.89 -15.46 -15.90
C GLU A 212 -12.22 -14.38 -15.02
N VAL A 213 -11.18 -13.75 -15.58
CA VAL A 213 -10.24 -12.86 -14.87
C VAL A 213 -10.78 -11.44 -14.67
N THR A 214 -12.03 -11.16 -15.07
CA THR A 214 -12.59 -9.80 -14.98
C THR A 214 -12.62 -9.35 -13.52
N GLY A 215 -11.86 -8.29 -13.21
CA GLY A 215 -11.74 -7.75 -11.84
C GLY A 215 -10.59 -8.33 -10.99
N PHE A 216 -9.99 -9.47 -11.36
CA PHE A 216 -8.84 -10.06 -10.64
C PHE A 216 -7.50 -9.34 -10.93
N GLY A 217 -7.40 -8.70 -12.10
CA GLY A 217 -6.17 -8.05 -12.56
C GLY A 217 -4.99 -8.99 -12.77
N ARG A 218 -3.76 -8.47 -12.63
CA ARG A 218 -2.56 -9.13 -13.17
C ARG A 218 -2.10 -10.35 -12.36
N THR A 219 -2.33 -10.33 -11.06
CA THR A 219 -1.97 -11.39 -10.12
C THR A 219 -3.19 -11.98 -9.41
N GLY A 220 -4.41 -11.57 -9.75
CA GLY A 220 -5.57 -12.17 -9.12
C GLY A 220 -5.83 -13.59 -9.63
N GLU A 221 -6.16 -14.49 -8.72
CA GLU A 221 -6.44 -15.90 -9.00
C GLU A 221 -7.62 -16.39 -8.17
N ALA A 222 -8.46 -17.25 -8.75
CA ALA A 222 -9.45 -18.03 -8.04
C ALA A 222 -9.03 -19.50 -7.98
N LEU A 223 -9.25 -20.14 -6.84
CA LEU A 223 -9.06 -21.56 -6.68
C LEU A 223 -10.16 -22.19 -5.82
N ILE A 224 -10.46 -23.43 -6.11
CA ILE A 224 -11.34 -24.29 -5.33
C ILE A 224 -10.51 -25.46 -4.80
N VAL A 225 -10.74 -25.81 -3.54
CA VAL A 225 -10.23 -27.03 -2.91
C VAL A 225 -11.35 -27.91 -2.38
N ASN A 226 -11.13 -29.22 -2.34
CA ASN A 226 -12.03 -30.15 -1.65
C ASN A 226 -11.78 -30.18 -0.13
N GLN A 227 -12.50 -31.04 0.60
CA GLN A 227 -12.35 -31.20 2.05
C GLN A 227 -10.96 -31.68 2.49
N ASP A 228 -10.22 -32.37 1.62
CA ASP A 228 -8.82 -32.77 1.84
C ASP A 228 -7.82 -31.65 1.51
N VAL A 229 -8.34 -30.48 1.15
CA VAL A 229 -7.62 -29.27 0.75
C VAL A 229 -6.76 -29.48 -0.51
N VAL A 230 -7.22 -30.35 -1.41
CA VAL A 230 -6.61 -30.61 -2.72
C VAL A 230 -7.26 -29.69 -3.76
N ALA A 231 -6.44 -29.06 -4.60
CA ALA A 231 -6.89 -28.17 -5.67
C ALA A 231 -7.78 -28.90 -6.69
N LEU A 232 -8.84 -28.25 -7.16
CA LEU A 232 -9.83 -28.83 -8.09
C LEU A 232 -9.82 -28.19 -9.48
N ASN A 233 -9.22 -27.01 -9.63
CA ASN A 233 -9.05 -26.30 -10.89
C ASN A 233 -7.58 -26.03 -11.19
N GLU A 234 -7.29 -25.75 -12.46
CA GLU A 234 -5.98 -25.29 -12.88
C GLU A 234 -5.64 -23.95 -12.23
N LEU A 235 -4.38 -23.80 -11.86
CA LEU A 235 -3.86 -22.63 -11.16
C LEU A 235 -2.94 -21.86 -12.10
N ARG A 236 -3.00 -20.53 -12.04
CA ARG A 236 -2.26 -19.59 -12.90
C ARG A 236 -0.75 -19.84 -12.90
N TRP A 237 -0.19 -20.30 -11.78
CA TRP A 237 1.25 -20.53 -11.62
C TRP A 237 1.62 -21.98 -11.35
N HIS A 238 0.68 -22.91 -11.55
CA HIS A 238 0.95 -24.33 -11.39
C HIS A 238 0.11 -25.14 -12.38
N ASP A 239 0.78 -25.75 -13.36
CA ASP A 239 0.13 -26.62 -14.34
C ASP A 239 -0.29 -27.95 -13.70
N HIS A 240 -1.41 -28.51 -14.16
CA HIS A 240 -1.93 -29.80 -13.73
C HIS A 240 -2.21 -29.87 -12.21
N ALA A 241 -2.64 -28.76 -11.64
CA ALA A 241 -3.00 -28.69 -10.22
C ALA A 241 -4.19 -29.59 -9.81
N PRO A 242 -5.27 -29.75 -10.62
CA PRO A 242 -6.44 -30.53 -10.23
C PRO A 242 -6.11 -31.93 -9.73
N LEU A 243 -6.57 -32.24 -8.52
CA LEU A 243 -6.45 -33.53 -7.84
C LEU A 243 -5.00 -33.97 -7.53
N LYS A 244 -4.01 -33.09 -7.68
CA LYS A 244 -2.59 -33.40 -7.48
C LYS A 244 -1.90 -32.49 -6.48
N LEU A 245 -2.33 -31.23 -6.36
CA LEU A 245 -1.70 -30.26 -5.49
C LEU A 245 -2.52 -30.08 -4.20
N LYS A 246 -1.89 -30.34 -3.05
CA LYS A 246 -2.46 -30.02 -1.74
C LYS A 246 -2.13 -28.58 -1.36
N ILE A 247 -3.14 -27.78 -1.04
CA ILE A 247 -3.03 -26.36 -0.74
C ILE A 247 -3.08 -26.18 0.79
N ALA A 248 -1.93 -26.18 1.44
CA ALA A 248 -1.86 -25.97 2.90
C ALA A 248 -2.10 -24.50 3.34
N ALA A 249 -2.37 -23.58 2.40
CA ALA A 249 -2.59 -22.18 2.71
C ALA A 249 -3.88 -22.00 3.53
N GLN A 250 -3.79 -21.21 4.61
CA GLN A 250 -4.85 -21.03 5.60
C GLN A 250 -6.24 -20.71 5.02
N PRO A 251 -6.41 -19.82 4.00
CA PRO A 251 -7.73 -19.51 3.44
C PRO A 251 -8.41 -20.71 2.79
N ALA A 252 -7.62 -21.60 2.16
CA ALA A 252 -8.15 -22.80 1.51
C ALA A 252 -8.62 -23.82 2.57
N VAL A 253 -7.84 -23.98 3.63
CA VAL A 253 -8.18 -24.84 4.78
C VAL A 253 -9.45 -24.34 5.47
N MET A 254 -9.49 -23.05 5.85
CA MET A 254 -10.65 -22.44 6.51
C MET A 254 -11.90 -22.50 5.62
N GLY A 255 -11.77 -22.17 4.33
CA GLY A 255 -12.85 -22.27 3.37
C GLY A 255 -13.41 -23.69 3.25
N ALA A 256 -12.56 -24.72 3.20
CA ALA A 256 -12.99 -26.11 3.12
C ALA A 256 -13.67 -26.63 4.41
N HIS A 257 -13.41 -25.98 5.55
CA HIS A 257 -13.96 -26.33 6.86
C HIS A 257 -15.17 -25.51 7.29
N GLY A 258 -15.84 -24.83 6.36
CA GLY A 258 -17.10 -24.14 6.64
C GLY A 258 -16.98 -22.66 6.96
N GLU A 259 -15.77 -22.10 6.92
CA GLU A 259 -15.55 -20.69 7.23
C GLU A 259 -15.63 -19.78 6.00
N THR A 260 -16.04 -18.54 6.23
CA THR A 260 -16.03 -17.47 5.24
C THR A 260 -15.36 -16.25 5.84
N GLY A 261 -14.41 -15.68 5.12
CA GLY A 261 -13.63 -14.57 5.67
C GLY A 261 -12.68 -13.96 4.67
N ILE A 262 -11.74 -13.20 5.23
CA ILE A 262 -10.63 -12.57 4.54
C ILE A 262 -9.36 -12.82 5.33
N ALA A 263 -8.24 -12.90 4.63
CA ALA A 263 -6.93 -13.10 5.26
C ALA A 263 -5.84 -12.41 4.45
N GLU A 264 -4.83 -11.95 5.16
CA GLU A 264 -3.54 -11.55 4.59
C GLU A 264 -2.52 -12.60 5.02
N THR A 265 -2.08 -13.41 4.07
CA THR A 265 -1.31 -14.63 4.36
C THR A 265 -0.50 -15.02 3.13
N PRO A 266 0.61 -15.75 3.30
CA PRO A 266 1.23 -16.44 2.19
C PRO A 266 0.26 -17.39 1.50
N ASP A 267 0.32 -17.46 0.17
CA ASP A 267 -0.40 -18.45 -0.62
C ASP A 267 0.38 -19.77 -0.78
N TYR A 268 -0.06 -20.67 -1.67
CA TYR A 268 0.63 -21.93 -1.95
C TYR A 268 2.03 -21.78 -2.57
N ARG A 269 2.39 -20.58 -3.06
CA ARG A 269 3.73 -20.25 -3.56
C ARG A 269 4.61 -19.66 -2.46
N GLY A 270 4.05 -19.36 -1.29
CA GLY A 270 4.72 -18.60 -0.24
C GLY A 270 4.69 -17.08 -0.46
N GLU A 271 3.99 -16.59 -1.49
CA GLU A 271 3.89 -15.17 -1.78
C GLU A 271 2.80 -14.52 -0.91
N PRO A 272 3.04 -13.33 -0.34
CA PRO A 272 2.06 -12.68 0.50
C PRO A 272 0.90 -12.13 -0.34
N VAL A 273 -0.32 -12.58 -0.03
CA VAL A 273 -1.55 -12.21 -0.75
C VAL A 273 -2.61 -11.65 0.18
N LEU A 274 -3.51 -10.85 -0.37
CA LEU A 274 -4.86 -10.68 0.18
C LEU A 274 -5.74 -11.78 -0.40
N ALA A 275 -6.49 -12.45 0.45
CA ALA A 275 -7.40 -13.52 0.07
C ALA A 275 -8.79 -13.29 0.69
N ALA A 276 -9.83 -13.53 -0.10
CA ALA A 276 -11.20 -13.68 0.37
C ALA A 276 -11.62 -15.13 0.11
N TYR A 277 -12.11 -15.81 1.14
CA TYR A 277 -12.45 -17.23 1.07
C TYR A 277 -13.86 -17.50 1.59
N SER A 278 -14.48 -18.57 1.09
CA SER A 278 -15.80 -19.03 1.51
C SER A 278 -15.95 -20.53 1.34
N TYR A 279 -16.80 -21.11 2.17
CA TYR A 279 -17.33 -22.46 2.00
C TYR A 279 -18.43 -22.53 0.93
N ILE A 280 -18.48 -23.65 0.20
CA ILE A 280 -19.55 -24.04 -0.74
C ILE A 280 -20.26 -25.28 -0.17
N PRO A 281 -21.45 -25.12 0.44
CA PRO A 281 -22.07 -26.19 1.23
C PRO A 281 -22.42 -27.47 0.49
N ARG A 282 -22.80 -27.39 -0.79
CA ARG A 282 -23.28 -28.55 -1.56
C ARG A 282 -22.21 -29.60 -1.83
N THR A 283 -20.96 -29.16 -1.97
CA THR A 283 -19.83 -30.01 -2.33
C THR A 283 -18.81 -30.12 -1.22
N GLY A 284 -18.91 -29.26 -0.20
CA GLY A 284 -17.89 -29.16 0.84
C GLY A 284 -16.63 -28.44 0.38
N TRP A 285 -16.70 -27.65 -0.70
CA TRP A 285 -15.53 -27.00 -1.25
C TRP A 285 -15.15 -25.73 -0.51
N GLY A 286 -13.85 -25.45 -0.43
CA GLY A 286 -13.32 -24.15 -0.09
C GLY A 286 -13.02 -23.35 -1.36
N PHE A 287 -13.66 -22.20 -1.52
CA PHE A 287 -13.33 -21.24 -2.58
C PHE A 287 -12.40 -20.15 -2.02
N VAL A 288 -11.37 -19.79 -2.78
CA VAL A 288 -10.45 -18.69 -2.46
C VAL A 288 -10.24 -17.82 -3.69
N ALA A 289 -10.54 -16.52 -3.56
CA ALA A 289 -10.09 -15.48 -4.47
C ALA A 289 -8.94 -14.73 -3.81
N LYS A 290 -7.81 -14.57 -4.50
CA LYS A 290 -6.63 -13.91 -3.94
C LYS A 290 -5.94 -12.99 -4.93
N ARG A 291 -5.08 -12.10 -4.42
CA ARG A 291 -4.24 -11.19 -5.20
C ARG A 291 -2.94 -10.87 -4.47
N ASP A 292 -1.84 -10.74 -5.21
CA ASP A 292 -0.53 -10.47 -4.63
C ASP A 292 -0.46 -9.07 -4.00
N LEU A 293 0.07 -8.98 -2.78
CA LEU A 293 0.28 -7.68 -2.11
C LEU A 293 1.19 -6.75 -2.92
N ALA A 294 2.11 -7.33 -3.69
CA ALA A 294 2.99 -6.57 -4.58
C ALA A 294 2.21 -5.80 -5.66
N GLU A 295 1.14 -6.37 -6.21
CA GLU A 295 0.27 -5.66 -7.18
C GLU A 295 -0.61 -4.63 -6.47
N VAL A 296 -1.23 -5.02 -5.35
CA VAL A 296 -2.11 -4.15 -4.55
C VAL A 296 -1.38 -2.86 -4.13
N TYR A 297 -0.14 -2.98 -3.68
CA TYR A 297 0.67 -1.84 -3.21
C TYR A 297 1.55 -1.20 -4.29
N ALA A 298 1.56 -1.68 -5.53
CA ALA A 298 2.34 -1.09 -6.60
C ALA A 298 2.07 0.42 -6.81
N PRO A 299 0.80 0.90 -6.82
CA PRO A 299 0.50 2.32 -6.97
C PRO A 299 1.02 3.18 -5.80
N ILE A 300 1.01 2.63 -4.59
CA ILE A 300 1.54 3.32 -3.39
C ILE A 300 3.05 3.43 -3.48
N ARG A 301 3.74 2.40 -3.99
CA ARG A 301 5.19 2.43 -4.16
C ARG A 301 5.64 3.51 -5.17
N SER A 302 4.93 3.65 -6.30
CA SER A 302 5.19 4.75 -7.24
C SER A 302 4.91 6.12 -6.60
N MET A 303 3.81 6.26 -5.86
CA MET A 303 3.48 7.51 -5.16
C MET A 303 4.57 7.90 -4.15
N VAL A 304 5.05 6.96 -3.34
CA VAL A 304 6.12 7.19 -2.35
C VAL A 304 7.42 7.61 -3.03
N ARG A 305 7.79 6.97 -4.15
CA ARG A 305 8.97 7.37 -4.93
C ARG A 305 8.84 8.81 -5.43
N ASP A 306 7.70 9.16 -6.00
CA ASP A 306 7.48 10.49 -6.56
C ASP A 306 7.46 11.56 -5.45
N MET A 307 6.88 11.25 -4.27
CA MET A 307 6.96 12.10 -3.08
C MET A 307 8.38 12.23 -2.54
N ALA A 308 9.19 11.17 -2.56
CA ALA A 308 10.59 11.22 -2.13
C ALA A 308 11.42 12.13 -3.03
N ILE A 309 11.18 12.10 -4.35
CA ILE A 309 11.82 13.02 -5.31
C ILE A 309 11.44 14.47 -5.01
N LEU A 310 10.15 14.75 -4.78
CA LEU A 310 9.66 16.08 -4.42
C LEU A 310 10.24 16.57 -3.09
N LEU A 311 10.37 15.69 -2.09
CA LEU A 311 10.97 16.01 -0.80
C LEU A 311 12.46 16.31 -0.93
N ALA A 312 13.19 15.53 -1.75
CA ALA A 312 14.60 15.78 -2.04
C ALA A 312 14.80 17.12 -2.77
N ALA A 313 13.98 17.42 -3.78
CA ALA A 313 14.00 18.69 -4.48
C ALA A 313 13.68 19.87 -3.55
N SER A 314 12.68 19.74 -2.68
CA SER A 314 12.32 20.77 -1.70
C SER A 314 13.43 21.01 -0.68
N ALA A 315 14.04 19.93 -0.16
CA ALA A 315 15.19 20.03 0.75
C ALA A 315 16.38 20.73 0.08
N PHE A 316 16.64 20.45 -1.20
CA PHE A 316 17.68 21.12 -1.97
C PHE A 316 17.41 22.62 -2.11
N ILE A 317 16.17 23.01 -2.45
CA ILE A 317 15.77 24.43 -2.55
C ILE A 317 15.90 25.13 -1.18
N VAL A 318 15.39 24.53 -0.10
CA VAL A 318 15.51 25.08 1.25
C VAL A 318 16.97 25.25 1.65
N LEU A 319 17.85 24.29 1.30
CA LEU A 319 19.28 24.40 1.55
C LEU A 319 19.90 25.60 0.80
N LEU A 320 19.55 25.80 -0.48
CA LEU A 320 20.03 26.94 -1.26
C LEU A 320 19.57 28.27 -0.65
N VAL A 321 18.27 28.39 -0.33
CA VAL A 321 17.68 29.59 0.29
C VAL A 321 18.29 29.85 1.67
N ALA A 322 18.40 28.83 2.53
CA ALA A 322 19.00 28.96 3.84
C ALA A 322 20.47 29.37 3.75
N ARG A 323 21.23 28.83 2.78
CA ARG A 323 22.64 29.19 2.57
C ARG A 323 22.79 30.61 2.03
N PHE A 324 21.83 31.08 1.22
CA PHE A 324 21.75 32.46 0.73
C PHE A 324 21.41 33.44 1.86
N LEU A 325 20.31 33.22 2.58
CA LEU A 325 19.88 34.08 3.71
C LEU A 325 20.92 34.11 4.84
N ALA A 326 21.50 32.95 5.19
CA ALA A 326 22.53 32.92 6.23
C ALA A 326 23.79 33.70 5.83
N ARG A 327 24.12 33.78 4.53
CA ARG A 327 25.21 34.67 4.04
C ARG A 327 24.79 36.13 4.08
N LEU A 328 23.56 36.44 3.67
CA LEU A 328 23.05 37.82 3.62
C LEU A 328 23.02 38.46 5.02
N VAL A 329 22.57 37.71 6.03
CA VAL A 329 22.41 38.22 7.40
C VAL A 329 23.62 37.98 8.29
N SER A 330 24.21 36.77 8.30
CA SER A 330 25.30 36.49 9.25
C SER A 330 26.61 37.19 8.87
N ARG A 331 26.87 37.40 7.58
CA ARG A 331 28.17 37.94 7.13
C ARG A 331 28.39 39.40 7.58
N PRO A 332 27.43 40.34 7.43
CA PRO A 332 27.60 41.69 7.94
C PRO A 332 27.64 41.73 9.48
N ILE A 333 26.83 40.92 10.17
CA ILE A 333 26.85 40.85 11.65
C ILE A 333 28.22 40.40 12.17
N VAL A 334 28.80 39.36 11.57
CA VAL A 334 30.15 38.90 11.93
C VAL A 334 31.21 39.94 11.59
N ALA A 335 31.05 40.71 10.51
CA ALA A 335 31.96 41.80 10.17
C ALA A 335 31.89 42.96 11.17
N ILE A 336 30.69 43.30 11.66
CA ILE A 336 30.50 44.28 12.73
C ILE A 336 31.16 43.80 14.02
N ALA A 337 30.94 42.54 14.41
CA ALA A 337 31.57 41.95 15.59
C ALA A 337 33.10 41.97 15.51
N GLY A 338 33.68 41.59 14.36
CA GLY A 338 35.13 41.64 14.16
C GLY A 338 35.70 43.05 14.16
N THR A 339 34.95 44.04 13.65
CA THR A 339 35.35 45.46 13.77
C THR A 339 35.34 45.91 15.23
N ALA A 340 34.34 45.49 16.02
CA ALA A 340 34.27 45.78 17.44
C ALA A 340 35.44 45.19 18.23
N GLU A 341 35.80 43.93 17.96
CA GLU A 341 36.99 43.30 18.56
C GLU A 341 38.27 44.09 18.24
N ARG A 342 38.47 44.48 16.97
CA ARG A 342 39.63 45.29 16.56
C ARG A 342 39.70 46.65 17.24
N ILE A 343 38.56 47.33 17.41
CA ILE A 343 38.51 48.61 18.15
C ILE A 343 38.88 48.36 19.61
N GLY A 344 38.37 47.29 20.23
CA GLY A 344 38.72 46.89 21.59
C GLY A 344 40.21 46.56 21.77
N GLU A 345 40.87 46.06 20.73
CA GLU A 345 42.32 45.80 20.68
C GLU A 345 43.16 47.07 20.40
N GLY A 346 42.53 48.24 20.24
CA GLY A 346 43.21 49.53 20.06
C GLY A 346 43.21 50.08 18.63
N ALA A 347 42.62 49.40 17.65
CA ALA A 347 42.49 49.91 16.28
C ALA A 347 41.30 50.90 16.16
N LEU A 348 41.42 52.07 16.77
CA LEU A 348 40.35 53.08 16.91
C LEU A 348 39.82 53.66 15.59
N THR A 349 40.53 53.50 14.47
CA THR A 349 40.12 53.96 13.14
C THR A 349 39.31 52.91 12.36
N ALA A 350 39.18 51.68 12.87
CA ALA A 350 38.42 50.63 12.19
C ALA A 350 36.92 50.99 12.14
N ARG A 351 36.28 50.83 10.97
CA ARG A 351 34.85 51.10 10.76
C ARG A 351 34.20 49.98 9.97
N CYS A 352 32.91 49.79 10.20
CA CYS A 352 32.09 48.84 9.47
C CYS A 352 31.66 49.43 8.14
N GLU A 353 31.66 48.62 7.08
CA GLU A 353 31.03 48.99 5.81
C GLU A 353 29.50 48.94 5.97
N VAL A 354 28.82 50.05 5.65
CA VAL A 354 27.35 50.12 5.70
C VAL A 354 26.81 49.73 4.33
N VAL A 355 26.22 48.53 4.26
CA VAL A 355 25.63 47.99 3.02
C VAL A 355 24.14 47.79 3.23
N GLY A 356 23.32 48.40 2.36
CA GLY A 356 21.86 48.28 2.41
C GLY A 356 21.16 49.34 3.25
N VAL A 357 19.88 49.12 3.54
CA VAL A 357 18.99 50.05 4.29
C VAL A 357 18.13 49.35 5.34
N ASP A 358 18.45 48.08 5.65
CA ASP A 358 17.72 47.26 6.61
C ASP A 358 18.21 47.46 8.06
N GLU A 359 17.70 46.66 8.99
CA GLU A 359 18.11 46.68 10.40
C GLU A 359 19.62 46.44 10.58
N VAL A 360 20.25 45.68 9.67
CA VAL A 360 21.68 45.37 9.73
C VAL A 360 22.50 46.59 9.31
N ALA A 361 22.07 47.30 8.26
CA ALA A 361 22.67 48.57 7.86
C ALA A 361 22.53 49.63 8.97
N ARG A 362 21.33 49.72 9.59
CA ARG A 362 21.09 50.63 10.71
C ARG A 362 22.00 50.33 11.90
N LEU A 363 22.22 49.05 12.22
CA LEU A 363 23.17 48.62 13.24
C LEU A 363 24.60 49.03 12.91
N ALA A 364 25.06 48.83 11.67
CA ALA A 364 26.40 49.23 11.24
C ALA A 364 26.61 50.75 11.37
N THR A 365 25.62 51.55 10.96
CA THR A 365 25.67 53.01 11.08
C THR A 365 25.73 53.46 12.54
N SER A 366 24.84 52.92 13.39
CA SER A 366 24.85 53.24 14.83
C SER A 366 26.15 52.80 15.51
N PHE A 367 26.72 51.66 15.10
CA PHE A 367 28.01 51.18 15.61
C PHE A 367 29.16 52.11 15.21
N ASN A 368 29.22 52.57 13.96
CA ASN A 368 30.24 53.53 13.51
C ASN A 368 30.15 54.85 14.27
N ALA A 369 28.94 55.39 14.50
CA ALA A 369 28.76 56.63 15.27
C ALA A 369 29.25 56.50 16.73
N MET A 370 29.02 55.35 17.36
CA MET A 370 29.59 55.03 18.66
C MET A 370 31.12 54.94 18.60
N ALA A 371 31.70 54.29 17.60
CA ALA A 371 33.14 54.18 17.42
C ALA A 371 33.81 55.56 17.22
N ASP A 372 33.15 56.47 16.50
CA ASP A 372 33.60 57.86 16.34
C ASP A 372 33.60 58.60 17.68
N THR A 373 32.55 58.42 18.48
CA THR A 373 32.42 59.04 19.81
C THR A 373 33.52 58.54 20.76
N VAL A 374 33.78 57.22 20.77
CA VAL A 374 34.85 56.62 21.60
C VAL A 374 36.23 57.09 21.17
N ALA A 375 36.52 57.10 19.87
CA ALA A 375 37.81 57.56 19.34
C ALA A 375 38.06 59.04 19.70
N ALA A 376 37.04 59.89 19.52
CA ALA A 376 37.13 61.31 19.90
C ALA A 376 37.35 61.49 21.41
N GLN A 377 36.64 60.72 22.24
CA GLN A 377 36.77 60.84 23.69
C GLN A 377 38.14 60.37 24.21
N LEU A 378 38.71 59.31 23.63
CA LEU A 378 40.07 58.87 23.94
C LEU A 378 41.12 59.87 23.46
N GLN A 379 40.92 60.51 22.29
CA GLN A 379 41.80 61.57 21.80
C GLN A 379 41.77 62.79 22.74
N VAL A 380 40.58 63.21 23.20
CA VAL A 380 40.44 64.29 24.18
C VAL A 380 41.06 63.93 25.52
N GLN A 381 40.91 62.69 26.00
CA GLN A 381 41.57 62.22 27.22
C GLN A 381 43.09 62.20 27.06
N GLY A 382 43.61 61.70 25.94
CA GLY A 382 45.04 61.68 25.63
C GLY A 382 45.63 63.09 25.62
N ALA A 383 44.96 64.01 24.90
CA ALA A 383 45.28 65.43 24.90
C ALA A 383 45.24 66.03 26.32
N GLY A 384 44.23 65.69 27.13
CA GLY A 384 44.12 66.12 28.52
C GLY A 384 45.24 65.60 29.41
N THR A 385 45.66 64.34 29.26
CA THR A 385 46.81 63.78 29.99
C THR A 385 48.13 64.38 29.54
N GLU A 386 48.31 64.65 28.25
CA GLU A 386 49.52 65.29 27.72
C GLU A 386 49.61 66.74 28.23
N ILE A 387 48.51 67.48 28.22
CA ILE A 387 48.39 68.81 28.86
C ILE A 387 48.74 68.71 30.35
N ALA A 388 48.18 67.75 31.09
CA ALA A 388 48.46 67.58 32.51
C ALA A 388 49.93 67.25 32.80
N GLN A 389 50.59 66.44 31.96
CA GLN A 389 52.02 66.16 32.07
C GLN A 389 52.86 67.42 31.82
N THR A 390 52.51 68.23 30.81
CA THR A 390 53.15 69.53 30.56
C THR A 390 53.00 70.47 31.75
N THR A 391 51.83 70.48 32.42
CA THR A 391 51.60 71.26 33.65
C THR A 391 52.52 70.85 34.80
N VAL A 392 52.81 69.55 34.94
CA VAL A 392 53.66 69.05 36.03
C VAL A 392 55.15 69.17 35.71
N ALA A 393 55.53 69.16 34.42
CA ALA A 393 56.91 69.27 33.97
C ALA A 393 57.42 70.73 33.86
N ALA A 394 56.51 71.72 33.83
CA ALA A 394 56.88 73.12 33.67
C ALA A 394 57.61 73.68 34.91
N THR A 395 58.76 74.30 34.69
CA THR A 395 59.63 74.86 35.73
C THR A 395 59.37 76.34 36.05
N SER A 396 58.60 77.06 35.21
CA SER A 396 58.15 78.44 35.43
C SER A 396 56.77 78.70 34.81
N VAL A 397 56.11 79.79 35.21
CA VAL A 397 54.76 80.15 34.74
C VAL A 397 54.77 80.61 33.27
N GLU A 398 55.82 81.30 32.81
CA GLU A 398 55.96 81.66 31.40
C GLU A 398 56.13 80.43 30.49
N ASP A 399 56.99 79.48 30.88
CA ASP A 399 57.28 78.26 30.11
C ASP A 399 56.05 77.33 30.02
N PHE A 400 55.29 77.26 31.11
CA PHE A 400 53.98 76.61 31.11
C PHE A 400 53.01 77.27 30.14
N ALA A 401 52.91 78.60 30.18
CA ALA A 401 51.96 79.36 29.36
C ALA A 401 52.26 79.23 27.87
N GLU A 402 53.53 79.37 27.46
CA GLU A 402 53.95 79.19 26.05
C GLU A 402 53.69 77.77 25.56
N THR A 403 54.11 76.76 26.33
CA THR A 403 53.96 75.36 25.91
C THR A 403 52.49 74.93 25.88
N LEU A 404 51.68 75.38 26.84
CA LEU A 404 50.25 75.09 26.88
C LEU A 404 49.52 75.75 25.70
N VAL A 405 49.80 77.02 25.40
CA VAL A 405 49.21 77.72 24.25
C VAL A 405 49.59 77.03 22.95
N ALA A 406 50.88 76.75 22.73
CA ALA A 406 51.34 76.06 21.53
C ALA A 406 50.65 74.70 21.36
N LYS A 407 50.49 73.94 22.45
CA LYS A 407 49.85 72.62 22.40
C LYS A 407 48.33 72.69 22.21
N LEU A 408 47.65 73.63 22.86
CA LEU A 408 46.21 73.87 22.63
C LEU A 408 45.95 74.33 21.20
N MET A 409 46.82 75.17 20.65
CA MET A 409 46.76 75.58 19.25
C MET A 409 46.95 74.39 18.30
N GLU A 410 47.91 73.51 18.58
CA GLU A 410 48.13 72.25 17.82
C GLU A 410 46.89 71.34 17.88
N LEU A 411 46.31 71.14 19.08
CA LEU A 411 45.15 70.26 19.29
C LEU A 411 43.84 70.80 18.70
N THR A 412 43.66 72.13 18.70
CA THR A 412 42.46 72.79 18.19
C THR A 412 42.56 73.21 16.73
N GLY A 413 43.76 73.15 16.15
CA GLY A 413 44.05 73.71 14.82
C GLY A 413 43.95 75.23 14.76
N SER A 414 44.07 75.92 15.89
CA SER A 414 44.01 77.38 15.95
C SER A 414 45.32 78.01 15.50
N ASN A 415 45.24 79.05 14.67
CA ASN A 415 46.41 79.78 14.18
C ASN A 415 46.92 80.85 15.15
N ILE A 416 46.12 81.21 16.16
CA ILE A 416 46.45 82.24 17.16
C ILE A 416 45.96 81.75 18.53
N GLY A 417 46.75 81.99 19.57
CA GLY A 417 46.40 81.70 20.96
C GLY A 417 47.17 82.62 21.88
N ALA A 418 46.52 83.14 22.92
CA ALA A 418 47.13 84.03 23.89
C ALA A 418 46.76 83.58 25.30
N PHE A 419 47.72 83.61 26.22
CA PHE A 419 47.52 83.24 27.62
C PHE A 419 47.59 84.48 28.49
N TYR A 420 46.57 84.69 29.32
CA TYR A 420 46.51 85.85 30.22
C TYR A 420 46.52 85.38 31.67
N GLN A 421 47.42 85.94 32.48
CA GLN A 421 47.39 85.77 33.94
C GLN A 421 46.64 86.92 34.58
N ARG A 422 45.82 86.61 35.58
CA ARG A 422 45.20 87.64 36.41
C ARG A 422 46.10 87.95 37.60
N SER A 423 46.53 89.20 37.70
CA SER A 423 47.27 89.70 38.85
C SER A 423 46.36 89.74 40.09
N GLN A 424 46.84 89.24 41.24
CA GLN A 424 46.05 89.15 42.47
C GLN A 424 45.65 90.51 43.06
N ASN A 425 46.34 91.59 42.69
CA ASN A 425 46.14 92.90 43.30
C ASN A 425 45.24 93.85 42.51
N ASP A 426 45.22 93.78 41.16
CA ASP A 426 44.68 94.88 40.35
C ASP A 426 43.46 94.53 39.49
N LEU A 427 42.90 93.32 39.56
CA LEU A 427 41.77 92.89 38.71
C LEU A 427 42.03 92.97 37.18
N VAL A 428 43.24 93.33 36.74
CA VAL A 428 43.67 93.39 35.33
C VAL A 428 44.28 92.05 34.89
N PHE A 429 43.98 91.66 33.65
CA PHE A 429 44.57 90.49 32.98
C PHE A 429 45.79 90.94 32.16
N GLU A 430 46.95 90.32 32.37
CA GLU A 430 48.19 90.59 31.64
C GLU A 430 48.54 89.41 30.73
N ALA A 431 48.94 89.67 29.48
CA ALA A 431 49.33 88.62 28.54
C ALA A 431 50.70 88.05 28.93
N LEU A 432 50.78 86.75 29.18
CA LEU A 432 52.04 86.02 29.41
C LEU A 432 52.70 85.60 28.08
N THR A 433 51.90 85.36 27.03
CA THR A 433 52.34 84.90 25.70
C THR A 433 51.23 85.18 24.66
N SER A 434 51.61 85.40 23.40
CA SER A 434 50.72 85.84 22.29
C SER A 434 51.00 85.15 20.97
#